data_AF-A0A3C0NM84-F1
#
_entry.id   AF-A0A3C0NM84-F1
#
_cell.length_a   1.000
_cell.length_b   1.000
_cell.length_c   1.000
_cell.angle_alpha   90.00
_cell.angle_beta   90.00
_cell.angle_gamma   90.00
#
_symmetry.space_group_name_H-M   'P 1'
#
loop_
_entity.id
_entity.type
_entity.pdbx_description
1 polymer ?
#
loop_
_entity_poly.entity_id
_entity_poly.type
_entity_poly.pdbx_seq_one_letter_code
_entity_poly.pdbx_strand_id
1 'polypeptide(L)'
;SYLFGSILSLSRGDTVLSVVLSLAVLAVFLLLYPRLFAVTFDETFARATGTRADLYNTLLAVLTAVTVVLGMRMMGALLISSLIIFPALGAMKICRSFRGVVICAAVISVVCFLFGMMASYVFETPSGASVVIADLIAFGFCSLFGDRK
;
A
#
# COMPACT_ATOMS: atom_id res chain seq x y z
N SER A 1 22.53 2.67 9.90
CA SER A 1 21.87 2.15 8.68
C SER A 1 20.35 2.17 8.85
N TYR A 2 19.68 3.27 8.49
CA TYR A 2 18.21 3.41 8.52
C TYR A 2 17.58 3.26 7.12
N LEU A 3 18.36 3.47 6.06
CA LEU A 3 17.89 3.44 4.67
C LEU A 3 17.50 2.03 4.17
N PHE A 4 17.99 0.97 4.83
CA PHE A 4 17.76 -0.42 4.41
C PHE A 4 16.77 -1.18 5.31
N GLY A 5 16.21 -0.52 6.33
CA GLY A 5 15.41 -1.21 7.35
C GLY A 5 16.23 -2.23 8.13
N SER A 6 15.80 -2.53 9.36
CA SER A 6 16.30 -3.70 10.07
C SER A 6 15.10 -4.35 10.71
N ILE A 7 14.44 -5.23 9.94
CA ILE A 7 13.35 -6.08 10.44
C ILE A 7 13.83 -6.88 11.66
N LEU A 8 15.14 -7.17 11.76
CA LEU A 8 15.78 -7.84 12.89
C LEU A 8 16.01 -6.95 14.13
N SER A 9 16.01 -5.61 14.00
CA SER A 9 16.29 -4.69 15.12
C SER A 9 15.03 -4.15 15.79
N LEU A 10 13.85 -4.68 15.47
CA LEU A 10 12.61 -4.27 16.10
C LEU A 10 12.49 -4.83 17.52
N SER A 11 12.34 -3.92 18.48
CA SER A 11 11.93 -4.29 19.83
C SER A 11 10.50 -4.83 19.81
N ARG A 12 10.18 -5.78 20.71
CA ARG A 12 8.81 -6.31 20.86
C ARG A 12 7.78 -5.21 21.04
N GLY A 13 8.16 -4.11 21.71
CA GLY A 13 7.30 -2.93 21.89
C GLY A 13 6.99 -2.20 20.58
N ASP A 14 7.98 -2.01 19.71
CA ASP A 14 7.79 -1.38 18.40
C ASP A 14 6.91 -2.24 17.48
N THR A 15 7.03 -3.58 17.57
CA THR A 15 6.17 -4.51 16.81
C THR A 15 4.71 -4.41 17.25
N VAL A 16 4.44 -4.47 18.57
CA VAL A 16 3.07 -4.37 19.09
C VAL A 16 2.45 -3.01 18.73
N LEU A 17 3.20 -1.93 18.88
CA LEU A 17 2.72 -0.58 18.54
C LEU A 17 2.39 -0.46 17.05
N SER A 18 3.21 -1.05 16.18
CA SER A 18 2.97 -1.04 14.73
C SER A 18 1.74 -1.87 14.34
N VAL A 19 1.52 -3.01 14.99
CA VAL A 19 0.31 -3.84 14.77
C VAL A 19 -0.95 -3.09 15.21
N VAL A 20 -0.93 -2.47 16.40
CA VAL A 20 -2.06 -1.69 16.92
C VAL A 20 -2.36 -0.50 16.01
N LEU A 21 -1.35 0.25 15.59
CA LEU A 21 -1.53 1.38 14.67
C LEU A 21 -2.01 0.93 13.29
N SER A 22 -1.49 -0.17 12.76
CA SER A 22 -1.94 -0.74 11.49
C SER A 22 -3.42 -1.13 11.56
N LEU A 23 -3.85 -1.82 12.62
CA LEU A 23 -5.25 -2.17 12.86
C LEU A 23 -6.13 -0.92 13.00
N ALA A 24 -5.66 0.12 13.70
CA ALA A 24 -6.38 1.37 13.84
C ALA A 24 -6.58 2.08 12.49
N VAL A 25 -5.53 2.18 11.67
CA VAL A 25 -5.61 2.74 10.31
C VAL A 25 -6.60 1.95 9.46
N LEU A 26 -6.53 0.62 9.51
CA LEU A 26 -7.41 -0.26 8.73
C LEU A 26 -8.86 -0.15 9.18
N ALA A 27 -9.11 -0.05 10.49
CA ALA A 27 -10.45 0.17 11.06
C ALA A 27 -11.03 1.52 10.61
N VAL A 28 -10.26 2.61 10.70
CA VAL A 28 -10.68 3.94 10.24
C VAL A 28 -10.97 3.92 8.73
N PHE A 29 -10.10 3.29 7.94
CA PHE A 29 -10.30 3.14 6.50
C PHE A 29 -11.60 2.39 6.17
N LEU A 30 -11.88 1.27 6.86
CA LEU A 30 -13.09 0.48 6.63
C LEU A 30 -14.37 1.22 7.08
N LEU A 31 -14.34 1.86 8.26
CA LEU A 31 -15.48 2.63 8.79
C LEU A 31 -15.84 3.82 7.89
N LEU A 32 -14.83 4.53 7.39
CA LEU A 32 -15.02 5.71 6.56
C LEU A 32 -14.96 5.43 5.05
N TYR A 33 -14.83 4.16 4.65
CA TYR A 33 -14.70 3.73 3.25
C TYR A 33 -15.62 4.47 2.26
N PRO A 34 -16.96 4.56 2.46
CA PRO A 34 -17.84 5.23 1.50
C PRO A 34 -17.59 6.74 1.40
N ARG A 35 -17.15 7.39 2.49
CA ARG A 35 -16.81 8.83 2.50
C ARG A 35 -15.47 9.09 1.84
N LEU A 36 -14.47 8.24 2.14
CA LEU A 36 -13.15 8.30 1.51
C LEU A 36 -13.27 8.07 0.00
N PHE A 37 -14.06 7.07 -0.42
CA PHE A 37 -14.34 6.81 -1.83
C PHE A 37 -14.98 8.00 -2.54
N ALA A 38 -15.99 8.64 -1.93
CA ALA A 38 -16.65 9.80 -2.54
C ALA A 38 -15.66 10.95 -2.82
N VAL A 39 -14.74 11.21 -1.88
CA VAL A 39 -13.75 12.29 -2.02
C VAL A 39 -12.64 11.92 -2.99
N THR A 40 -12.22 10.65 -3.06
CA THR A 40 -11.21 10.20 -4.03
C THR A 40 -11.75 10.16 -5.46
N PHE A 41 -13.05 9.93 -5.66
CA PHE A 41 -13.64 9.86 -6.99
C PHE A 41 -13.99 11.23 -7.56
N ASP A 42 -14.66 12.07 -6.78
CA ASP A 42 -14.98 13.45 -7.18
C ASP A 42 -15.12 14.34 -5.94
N GLU A 43 -14.04 15.05 -5.63
CA GLU A 43 -13.98 15.98 -4.52
C GLU A 43 -15.00 17.12 -4.68
N THR A 44 -15.16 17.65 -5.89
CA THR A 44 -16.11 18.72 -6.22
C THR A 44 -17.55 18.28 -5.98
N PHE A 45 -17.91 17.09 -6.44
CA PHE A 45 -19.22 16.49 -6.21
C PHE A 45 -19.45 16.18 -4.74
N ALA A 46 -18.44 15.68 -4.03
CA ALA A 46 -18.50 15.42 -2.59
C ALA A 46 -18.75 16.71 -1.79
N ARG A 47 -18.09 17.83 -2.16
CA ARG A 47 -18.35 19.15 -1.58
C ARG A 47 -19.78 19.62 -1.87
N ALA A 48 -20.25 19.45 -3.10
CA ALA A 48 -21.59 19.86 -3.52
C ALA A 48 -22.71 19.08 -2.81
N THR A 49 -22.47 17.82 -2.44
CA THR A 49 -23.42 16.97 -1.69
C THR A 49 -23.39 17.17 -0.17
N GLY A 50 -22.71 18.23 0.31
CA GLY A 50 -22.65 18.58 1.74
C GLY A 50 -21.64 17.75 2.55
N THR A 51 -20.77 17.00 1.86
CA THR A 51 -19.67 16.26 2.50
C THR A 51 -18.52 17.23 2.77
N ARG A 52 -17.95 17.22 3.98
CA ARG A 52 -16.78 18.05 4.33
C ARG A 52 -15.51 17.50 3.67
N ALA A 53 -15.40 17.65 2.35
CA ALA A 53 -14.36 17.00 1.57
C ALA A 53 -12.94 17.33 2.03
N ASP A 54 -12.67 18.59 2.43
CA ASP A 54 -11.38 19.00 2.99
C ASP A 54 -10.98 18.18 4.24
N LEU A 55 -11.93 17.86 5.12
CA LEU A 55 -11.65 17.04 6.31
C LEU A 55 -11.30 15.60 5.94
N TYR A 56 -12.03 15.00 5.00
CA TYR A 56 -11.76 13.63 4.56
C TYR A 56 -10.48 13.52 3.71
N ASN A 57 -10.15 14.56 2.94
CA ASN A 57 -8.89 14.65 2.22
C ASN A 57 -7.71 14.77 3.19
N THR A 58 -7.84 15.62 4.22
CA THR A 58 -6.87 15.70 5.31
C THR A 58 -6.74 14.36 6.04
N LEU A 59 -7.86 13.69 6.32
CA LEU A 59 -7.83 12.37 6.96
C LEU A 59 -7.13 11.32 6.10
N LEU A 60 -7.38 11.28 4.78
CA LEU A 60 -6.67 10.42 3.84
C LEU A 60 -5.17 10.70 3.85
N ALA A 61 -4.78 11.97 3.84
CA ALA A 61 -3.38 12.37 3.90
C ALA A 61 -2.72 11.92 5.22
N VAL A 62 -3.41 12.03 6.36
CA VAL A 62 -2.91 11.56 7.66
C VAL A 62 -2.80 10.04 7.70
N LEU A 63 -3.82 9.31 7.25
CA LEU A 63 -3.81 7.84 7.24
C LEU A 63 -2.67 7.31 6.37
N THR A 64 -2.49 7.90 5.18
CA THR A 64 -1.40 7.54 4.25
C THR A 64 -0.03 7.93 4.81
N ALA A 65 0.12 9.11 5.40
CA ALA A 65 1.37 9.51 6.06
C ALA A 65 1.76 8.55 7.19
N VAL A 66 0.82 8.19 8.06
CA VAL A 66 1.05 7.24 9.15
C VAL A 66 1.47 5.87 8.62
N THR A 67 0.78 5.35 7.60
CA THR A 67 1.15 4.05 7.00
C THR A 67 2.52 4.07 6.34
N VAL A 68 2.83 5.12 5.58
CA VAL A 68 4.14 5.28 4.92
C VAL A 68 5.24 5.40 5.96
N VAL A 69 5.10 6.25 6.98
CA VAL A 69 6.13 6.44 8.02
C VAL A 69 6.39 5.16 8.81
N LEU A 70 5.33 4.45 9.24
CA LEU A 70 5.47 3.18 9.96
C LEU A 70 6.18 2.14 9.09
N GLY A 71 5.77 2.03 7.83
CA GLY A 71 6.37 1.05 6.94
C GLY A 71 7.81 1.40 6.54
N MET A 72 8.15 2.69 6.39
CA MET A 72 9.53 3.12 6.09
C MET A 72 10.49 2.75 7.21
N ARG A 73 10.04 2.84 8.47
CA ARG A 73 10.86 2.47 9.63
C ARG A 73 11.15 0.96 9.67
N MET A 74 10.25 0.14 9.13
CA MET A 74 10.36 -1.32 9.08
C MET A 74 11.21 -1.80 7.91
N MET A 75 10.85 -1.36 6.70
CA MET A 75 11.29 -1.96 5.43
C MET A 75 12.24 -1.06 4.63
N GLY A 76 12.37 0.21 5.00
CA GLY A 76 13.07 1.23 4.21
C GLY A 76 12.18 1.93 3.19
N ALA A 77 12.62 3.11 2.74
CA ALA A 77 11.81 3.98 1.87
C ALA A 77 11.58 3.42 0.46
N LEU A 78 12.56 2.69 -0.09
CA LEU A 78 12.49 2.13 -1.44
C LEU A 78 11.46 0.98 -1.55
N LEU A 79 11.41 0.11 -0.54
CA LEU A 79 10.48 -1.02 -0.53
C LEU A 79 9.04 -0.52 -0.39
N ILE A 80 8.83 0.47 0.47
CA ILE A 80 7.52 1.11 0.69
C ILE A 80 6.96 1.76 -0.57
N SER A 81 7.76 2.56 -1.26
CA SER A 81 7.29 3.26 -2.46
C SER A 81 6.88 2.26 -3.55
N SER A 82 7.63 1.16 -3.70
CA SER A 82 7.33 0.10 -4.65
C SER A 82 6.01 -0.61 -4.33
N LEU A 83 5.83 -1.07 -3.10
CA LEU A 83 4.62 -1.78 -2.64
C LEU A 83 3.34 -0.93 -2.65
N ILE A 84 3.46 0.40 -2.65
CA ILE A 84 2.30 1.30 -2.74
C ILE A 84 1.95 1.58 -4.19
N ILE A 85 2.96 1.83 -5.04
CA ILE A 85 2.75 2.37 -6.38
C ILE A 85 2.47 1.27 -7.40
N PHE A 86 3.35 0.26 -7.52
CA PHE A 86 3.25 -0.77 -8.57
C PHE A 86 2.00 -1.66 -8.49
N PRO A 87 1.64 -2.24 -7.32
CA PRO A 87 0.46 -3.09 -7.23
C PRO A 87 -0.83 -2.30 -7.43
N ALA A 88 -0.88 -1.03 -7.03
CA ALA A 88 -2.00 -0.13 -7.32
C ALA A 88 -2.14 0.14 -8.83
N LEU A 89 -1.03 0.47 -9.51
CA LEU A 89 -1.03 0.67 -10.96
C LEU A 89 -1.42 -0.61 -11.72
N GLY A 90 -0.90 -1.77 -11.32
CA GLY A 90 -1.26 -3.06 -11.90
C GLY A 90 -2.74 -3.40 -11.71
N ALA A 91 -3.26 -3.18 -10.50
CA ALA A 91 -4.66 -3.38 -10.17
C ALA A 91 -5.60 -2.44 -10.96
N MET A 92 -5.21 -1.17 -11.17
CA MET A 92 -6.00 -0.23 -11.97
C MET A 92 -6.11 -0.63 -13.45
N LYS A 93 -5.11 -1.34 -13.98
CA LYS A 93 -5.17 -1.88 -15.35
C LYS A 93 -6.13 -3.06 -15.50
N ILE A 94 -6.37 -3.82 -14.43
CA ILE A 94 -7.20 -5.04 -14.47
C ILE A 94 -8.62 -4.77 -13.97
N CYS A 95 -8.74 -3.99 -12.89
CA CYS A 95 -9.97 -3.85 -12.11
C CYS A 95 -10.62 -2.48 -12.43
N ARG A 96 -11.87 -2.49 -12.95
CA ARG A 96 -12.63 -1.26 -13.32
C ARG A 96 -13.42 -0.62 -12.17
N SER A 97 -13.56 -1.33 -11.05
CA SER A 97 -14.26 -0.81 -9.87
C SER A 97 -13.24 -0.45 -8.79
N PHE A 98 -13.48 0.64 -8.06
CA PHE A 98 -12.56 1.07 -7.00
C PHE A 98 -12.40 0.03 -5.90
N ARG A 99 -13.50 -0.64 -5.49
CA ARG A 99 -13.43 -1.80 -4.58
C ARG A 99 -12.53 -2.90 -5.13
N GLY A 100 -12.68 -3.18 -6.43
CA GLY A 100 -11.82 -4.12 -7.15
C GLY A 100 -10.36 -3.69 -7.05
N VAL A 101 -10.03 -2.46 -7.44
CA VAL A 101 -8.65 -1.94 -7.39
C VAL A 101 -8.05 -2.05 -5.99
N VAL A 102 -8.76 -1.66 -4.94
CA VAL A 102 -8.27 -1.73 -3.55
C VAL A 102 -7.95 -3.17 -3.14
N ILE A 103 -8.84 -4.13 -3.44
CA ILE A 103 -8.64 -5.53 -3.08
C ILE A 103 -7.56 -6.16 -3.96
N CYS A 104 -7.63 -5.96 -5.28
CA CYS A 104 -6.66 -6.44 -6.26
C CYS A 104 -5.24 -5.96 -5.88
N ALA A 105 -5.07 -4.66 -5.60
CA ALA A 105 -3.79 -4.07 -5.21
C ALA A 105 -3.27 -4.69 -3.91
N ALA A 106 -4.12 -4.77 -2.87
CA ALA A 106 -3.72 -5.36 -1.59
C ALA A 106 -3.26 -6.82 -1.74
N VAL A 107 -3.98 -7.62 -2.53
CA VAL A 107 -3.59 -9.02 -2.80
C VAL A 107 -2.27 -9.08 -3.55
N ILE A 108 -2.10 -8.28 -4.60
CA ILE A 108 -0.84 -8.24 -5.38
C ILE A 108 0.32 -7.82 -4.48
N SER A 109 0.17 -6.77 -3.66
CA SER A 109 1.21 -6.33 -2.71
C SER A 109 1.64 -7.45 -1.76
N VAL A 110 0.68 -8.17 -1.15
CA VAL A 110 0.98 -9.26 -0.21
C VAL A 110 1.67 -10.42 -0.90
N VAL A 111 1.20 -10.80 -2.09
CA VAL A 111 1.79 -11.88 -2.88
C VAL A 111 3.21 -11.52 -3.32
N CYS A 112 3.44 -10.32 -3.84
CA CYS A 112 4.77 -9.86 -4.26
C CYS A 112 5.73 -9.77 -3.08
N PHE A 113 5.25 -9.29 -1.93
CA PHE A 113 6.05 -9.25 -0.70
C PHE A 113 6.45 -10.67 -0.25
N LEU A 114 5.52 -11.63 -0.23
CA LEU A 114 5.80 -13.02 0.14
C LEU A 114 6.80 -13.67 -0.82
N PHE A 115 6.58 -13.57 -2.13
CA PHE A 115 7.50 -14.12 -3.13
C PHE A 115 8.87 -13.44 -3.11
N GLY A 116 8.91 -12.11 -2.99
CA GLY A 116 10.16 -11.34 -2.91
C GLY A 116 10.96 -11.66 -1.64
N MET A 117 10.28 -11.85 -0.50
CA MET A 117 10.91 -12.28 0.75
C MET A 117 11.43 -13.72 0.66
N MET A 118 10.66 -14.66 0.11
CA MET A 118 11.10 -16.04 -0.08
C MET A 118 12.32 -16.11 -1.02
N ALA A 119 12.31 -15.35 -2.11
CA ALA A 119 13.45 -15.25 -3.02
C ALA A 119 14.68 -14.64 -2.34
N SER A 120 14.50 -13.58 -1.54
CA SER A 120 15.59 -12.99 -0.75
C SER A 120 16.22 -14.00 0.20
N TYR A 121 15.42 -14.85 0.84
CA TYR A 121 15.90 -15.89 1.74
C TYR A 121 16.72 -16.97 1.02
N VAL A 122 16.32 -17.38 -0.19
CA VAL A 122 17.02 -18.41 -0.97
C VAL A 122 18.28 -17.88 -1.64
N PHE A 123 18.25 -16.65 -2.16
CA PHE A 123 19.35 -16.07 -2.94
C PHE A 123 20.29 -15.18 -2.12
N GLU A 124 20.11 -15.07 -0.80
CA GLU A 124 20.87 -14.20 0.11
C GLU A 124 20.96 -12.73 -0.39
N THR A 125 19.96 -12.29 -1.15
CA THR A 125 19.91 -10.95 -1.74
C THR A 125 19.23 -9.97 -0.80
N PRO A 126 19.53 -8.65 -0.90
CA PRO A 126 18.86 -7.64 -0.09
C PRO A 126 17.33 -7.70 -0.24
N SER A 127 16.62 -7.91 0.86
CA SER A 127 15.17 -8.12 0.87
C SER A 127 14.38 -7.02 0.16
N GLY A 128 14.79 -5.76 0.31
CA GLY A 128 14.19 -4.64 -0.40
C GLY A 128 14.32 -4.73 -1.92
N ALA A 129 15.48 -5.11 -2.44
CA ALA A 129 15.69 -5.23 -3.88
C ALA A 129 14.86 -6.38 -4.48
N SER A 130 14.82 -7.52 -3.79
CA SER A 130 14.09 -8.71 -4.26
C SER A 130 12.57 -8.49 -4.28
N VAL A 131 12.02 -7.78 -3.29
CA VAL A 131 10.59 -7.40 -3.29
C VAL A 131 10.28 -6.40 -4.42
N VAL A 132 11.12 -5.38 -4.61
CA VAL A 132 10.93 -4.40 -5.70
C VAL A 132 10.93 -5.07 -7.07
N ILE A 133 11.83 -6.05 -7.29
CA ILE A 133 11.87 -6.82 -8.54
C ILE A 133 10.60 -7.65 -8.70
N ALA A 134 10.10 -8.28 -7.64
CA ALA A 134 8.84 -9.03 -7.67
C ALA A 134 7.64 -8.13 -8.02
N ASP A 135 7.53 -6.94 -7.42
CA ASP A 135 6.51 -5.94 -7.76
C ASP A 135 6.62 -5.50 -9.22
N LEU A 136 7.84 -5.31 -9.74
CA LEU A 136 8.08 -4.91 -11.13
C LEU A 136 7.60 -6.01 -12.11
N ILE A 137 7.88 -7.28 -11.80
CA ILE A 137 7.44 -8.42 -12.60
C ILE A 137 5.91 -8.53 -12.58
N ALA A 138 5.30 -8.41 -11.39
CA ALA A 138 3.85 -8.45 -11.25
C ALA A 138 3.17 -7.30 -11.98
N PHE A 139 3.73 -6.09 -11.91
CA PHE A 139 3.27 -4.94 -12.68
C PHE A 139 3.38 -5.17 -14.19
N GLY A 140 4.52 -5.70 -14.67
CA GLY A 140 4.70 -6.05 -16.08
C GLY A 140 3.67 -7.06 -16.56
N PHE A 141 3.39 -8.09 -15.76
CA PHE A 141 2.34 -9.07 -16.04
C PHE A 141 0.95 -8.42 -16.09
N CYS A 142 0.60 -7.60 -15.09
CA CYS A 142 -0.67 -6.87 -15.08
C CYS A 142 -0.80 -5.91 -16.29
N SER A 143 0.29 -5.27 -16.71
CA SER A 143 0.30 -4.39 -17.87
C SER A 143 0.02 -5.13 -19.17
N LEU A 144 0.66 -6.29 -19.36
CA LEU A 144 0.45 -7.14 -20.55
C LEU A 144 -0.98 -7.66 -20.67
N PHE A 145 -1.61 -8.01 -19.54
CA PHE A 145 -2.98 -8.51 -19.51
C PHE A 145 -4.04 -7.39 -19.51
N GLY A 146 -3.72 -6.20 -18.98
CA GLY A 146 -4.63 -5.07 -18.90
C GLY A 146 -4.78 -4.27 -20.21
N ASP A 147 -3.74 -4.21 -21.06
CA ASP A 147 -3.79 -3.45 -22.32
C ASP A 147 -4.63 -4.13 -23.43
N ARG A 148 -5.20 -5.32 -23.19
CA ARG A 148 -5.96 -6.08 -24.21
C ARG A 148 -7.49 -5.94 -24.13
N LYS A 149 -8.06 -4.96 -23.43
CA LYS A 149 -9.52 -4.70 -23.46
C LYS A 149 -9.94 -3.23 -23.44
#